data_AF-A0A2L0VSU3-F1
#
_entry.id   AF-A0A2L0VSU3-F1
#
_cell.length_a   1.000
_cell.length_b   1.000
_cell.length_c   1.000
_cell.angle_alpha   90.00
_cell.angle_beta   90.00
_cell.angle_gamma   90.00
#
_symmetry.space_group_name_H-M   'P 1'
#
loop_
_entity.id
_entity.type
_entity.pdbx_description
1 polymer ?
#
loop_
_entity_poly.entity_id
_entity_poly.type
_entity_poly.pdbx_seq_one_letter_code
_entity_poly.pdbx_strand_id
1 'polypeptide(L)' 'MDRKKLSLRLKAGDAGNEAVLSDEIITAQTLLETHGPRPGQVLVDEAQAAIKAGDDSRASFLERVRVAMMTIM' A
#
# COMPACT_ATOMS: atom_id res chain seq x y z
N MET A 1 4.05 -32.01 -23.32
CA MET A 1 2.69 -31.45 -23.21
C MET A 1 2.59 -30.86 -21.80
N ASP A 2 3.11 -29.66 -21.54
CA ASP A 2 3.31 -29.24 -20.13
C ASP A 2 2.97 -27.77 -19.86
N ARG A 3 1.97 -27.23 -20.56
CA ARG A 3 1.42 -25.88 -20.31
C ARG A 3 0.28 -25.83 -19.28
N LYS A 4 0.01 -26.92 -18.57
CA LYS A 4 -1.13 -26.99 -17.61
C LYS A 4 -0.74 -26.91 -16.13
N LYS A 5 0.55 -26.90 -15.78
CA LYS A 5 0.99 -26.83 -14.37
C LYS A 5 1.40 -25.44 -13.87
N LEU A 6 1.57 -24.46 -14.76
CA LEU A 6 1.95 -23.09 -14.34
C LEU A 6 0.75 -22.22 -13.90
N SER A 7 -0.47 -22.54 -14.32
CA SER A 7 -1.64 -21.70 -14.05
C SER A 7 -2.28 -21.93 -12.67
N LEU A 8 -1.82 -22.93 -11.90
CA LEU A 8 -2.44 -23.30 -10.61
C LEU A 8 -1.71 -22.71 -9.40
N ARG A 9 -0.52 -22.12 -9.57
CA ARG A 9 0.25 -21.52 -8.46
C ARG A 9 -0.07 -20.06 -8.20
N LEU A 10 -0.88 -19.41 -9.04
CA LEU A 10 -1.25 -18.01 -8.84
C LEU A 10 -2.59 -17.83 -8.11
N LYS A 11 -3.35 -18.90 -7.84
CA LYS A 11 -4.73 -18.79 -7.35
C LYS A 11 -4.94 -19.05 -5.85
N ALA A 12 -3.87 -19.33 -5.10
CA ALA A 12 -3.98 -19.71 -3.68
C ALA A 12 -3.10 -18.90 -2.72
N GLY A 13 -2.54 -17.75 -3.14
CA GLY A 13 -1.63 -16.94 -2.31
C GLY A 13 -2.09 -15.52 -1.99
N ASP A 14 -3.19 -15.04 -2.56
CA ASP A 14 -3.42 -13.59 -2.72
C ASP A 14 -4.63 -13.03 -1.97
N ALA A 15 -5.38 -13.85 -1.21
CA ALA A 15 -6.52 -13.32 -0.46
C ALA A 15 -6.10 -12.37 0.68
N GLY A 16 -4.93 -12.59 1.27
CA GLY A 16 -4.35 -11.67 2.26
C GLY A 16 -3.72 -10.43 1.62
N ASN A 17 -3.21 -10.56 0.40
CA ASN A 17 -2.53 -9.48 -0.31
C ASN A 17 -3.54 -8.52 -0.97
N GLU A 18 -4.67 -9.03 -1.50
CA GLU A 18 -5.80 -8.19 -1.95
C GLU A 18 -6.45 -7.40 -0.78
N ALA A 19 -6.59 -8.03 0.39
CA ALA A 19 -7.14 -7.36 1.58
C ALA A 19 -6.20 -6.27 2.12
N VAL A 20 -4.89 -6.55 2.17
CA VAL A 20 -3.87 -5.56 2.56
C VAL A 20 -3.85 -4.39 1.58
N LEU A 21 -3.82 -4.68 0.27
CA LEU A 21 -3.94 -3.66 -0.78
C LEU A 21 -5.22 -2.82 -0.65
N SER A 22 -6.32 -3.39 -0.15
CA SER A 22 -7.57 -2.65 0.06
C SER A 22 -7.43 -1.59 1.16
N ASP A 23 -6.79 -1.91 2.29
CA ASP A 23 -6.57 -0.94 3.37
C ASP A 23 -5.61 0.19 2.94
N GLU A 24 -4.58 -0.14 2.17
CA GLU A 24 -3.66 0.87 1.64
C GLU A 24 -4.31 1.78 0.60
N ILE A 25 -5.18 1.24 -0.26
CA ILE A 25 -5.97 1.99 -1.23
C ILE A 25 -6.98 2.91 -0.52
N ILE A 26 -7.71 2.41 0.50
CA ILE A 26 -8.66 3.22 1.28
C ILE A 26 -7.94 4.36 1.99
N THR A 27 -6.78 4.08 2.60
CA THR A 27 -5.97 5.10 3.27
C THR A 27 -5.44 6.13 2.27
N ALA A 28 -4.96 5.69 1.10
CA ALA A 28 -4.51 6.58 0.04
C ALA A 28 -5.65 7.49 -0.47
N GLN A 29 -6.85 6.94 -0.71
CA GLN A 29 -8.03 7.73 -1.09
C GLN A 29 -8.40 8.74 -0.01
N THR A 30 -8.43 8.32 1.25
CA THR A 30 -8.72 9.21 2.39
C THR A 30 -7.72 10.35 2.48
N LEU A 31 -6.42 10.07 2.26
CA LEU A 31 -5.37 11.10 2.25
C LEU A 31 -5.56 12.09 1.09
N LEU A 32 -5.88 11.60 -0.11
CA LEU A 32 -6.17 12.43 -1.28
C LEU A 32 -7.36 13.35 -1.02
N GLU A 33 -8.44 12.82 -0.44
CA GLU A 33 -9.66 13.58 -0.12
C GLU A 33 -9.44 14.60 1.00
N THR A 34 -8.71 14.22 2.06
CA THR A 34 -8.52 15.05 3.27
C THR A 34 -7.47 16.15 3.06
N HIS A 35 -6.39 15.86 2.34
CA HIS A 35 -5.23 16.76 2.21
C HIS A 35 -5.10 17.41 0.85
N GLY A 36 -6.01 17.14 -0.09
CA GLY A 36 -6.17 17.82 -1.38
C GLY A 36 -4.86 17.91 -2.18
N PRO A 37 -4.23 19.09 -2.32
CA PRO A 37 -3.02 19.24 -3.13
C PRO A 37 -1.72 18.72 -2.50
N ARG A 38 -1.71 18.28 -1.23
CA ARG A 38 -0.48 17.88 -0.52
C ARG A 38 -0.46 16.49 0.15
N PRO A 39 -1.23 15.47 -0.29
CA PRO A 39 -1.26 14.16 0.36
C PRO A 39 0.12 13.48 0.39
N GLY A 40 0.94 13.70 -0.65
CA GLY A 40 2.30 13.19 -0.71
C GLY A 40 3.22 13.74 0.37
N GLN A 41 3.10 15.03 0.74
CA GLN A 41 3.93 15.61 1.79
C GLN A 41 3.53 15.06 3.16
N VAL A 42 2.23 14.98 3.44
CA VAL A 42 1.71 14.42 4.70
C VAL A 42 2.19 12.98 4.89
N LEU A 43 2.12 12.17 3.83
CA LEU A 43 2.57 10.79 3.87
C LEU A 43 4.08 10.67 4.14
N VAL A 44 4.90 11.54 3.54
CA VAL A 44 6.35 11.59 3.80
C VAL A 44 6.63 11.99 5.25
N ASP A 45 5.94 13.00 5.77
CA ASP A 45 6.12 13.48 7.14
C ASP A 45 5.75 12.39 8.16
N GLU A 46 4.65 11.68 7.92
CA GLU A 46 4.23 10.55 8.76
C GLU A 46 5.21 9.37 8.69
N ALA A 47 5.72 9.04 7.50
CA ALA A 47 6.69 7.96 7.33
C ALA A 47 7.99 8.28 8.07
N GLN A 48 8.45 9.54 8.00
CA GLN A 48 9.61 10.00 8.77
C GLN A 48 9.37 9.97 10.27
N ALA A 49 8.17 10.34 10.73
CA ALA A 49 7.81 10.24 12.14
C ALA A 49 7.83 8.79 12.64
N ALA A 50 7.30 7.84 11.85
CA ALA A 50 7.34 6.42 12.17
C ALA A 50 8.77 5.89 12.26
N ILE A 51 9.63 6.24 11.30
CA ILE A 51 11.06 5.86 11.32
C ILE A 51 11.76 6.42 12.57
N LYS A 52 11.52 7.68 12.93
CA LYS A 52 12.10 8.29 14.14
C LYS A 52 11.62 7.63 15.43
N ALA A 53 10.39 7.13 15.44
CA ALA A 53 9.82 6.40 16.57
C ALA A 53 10.27 4.93 16.63
N GLY A 54 10.97 4.43 15.59
CA GLY A 54 11.32 3.00 15.46
C GLY A 54 10.13 2.10 15.13
N ASP A 55 9.05 2.66 14.57
CA ASP A 55 7.87 1.92 14.14
C ASP A 55 8.02 1.48 12.68
N ASP A 56 8.80 0.42 12.48
CA ASP A 56 9.09 -0.15 11.16
C ASP A 56 7.83 -0.67 10.45
N SER A 57 6.82 -1.11 11.22
CA SER A 57 5.56 -1.62 10.68
C SER A 57 4.74 -0.49 10.08
N ARG A 58 4.61 0.63 10.81
CA ARG A 58 3.94 1.83 10.32
C ARG A 58 4.68 2.46 9.15
N ALA A 59 6.01 2.53 9.20
CA ALA A 59 6.81 3.04 8.08
C ALA A 59 6.61 2.20 6.80
N SER A 60 6.62 0.87 6.94
CA SER A 60 6.37 -0.05 5.82
C SER A 60 4.96 0.06 5.27
N PHE A 61 3.96 0.23 6.13
CA PHE A 61 2.58 0.48 5.72
C PHE A 61 2.44 1.78 4.91
N LEU A 62 3.01 2.88 5.41
CA LEU A 62 2.95 4.19 4.73
C LEU A 62 3.64 4.17 3.36
N GLU A 63 4.72 3.40 3.20
CA GLU A 63 5.33 3.21 1.87
C GLU A 63 4.42 2.42 0.92
N ARG A 64 3.67 1.42 1.41
CA ARG A 64 2.65 0.74 0.59
C ARG A 64 1.48 1.65 0.21
N VAL A 65 1.03 2.50 1.14
CA VAL A 65 0.03 3.55 0.87
C VAL A 65 0.54 4.51 -0.22
N ARG A 66 1.83 4.88 -0.19
CA ARG A 66 2.45 5.71 -1.24
C ARG A 66 2.36 5.06 -2.62
N VAL A 67 2.70 3.78 -2.71
CA VAL A 67 2.64 3.00 -3.96
C VAL A 67 1.19 2.89 -4.45
N ALA A 68 0.24 2.62 -3.54
CA ALA A 68 -1.18 2.60 -3.86
C ALA A 68 -1.65 3.96 -4.41
N MET A 69 -1.24 5.06 -3.78
CA MET A 69 -1.58 6.42 -4.21
C MET A 69 -1.05 6.74 -5.62
N MET A 70 0.15 6.27 -5.98
CA MET A 70 0.70 6.38 -7.33
C MET A 70 -0.02 5.53 -8.39
N THR A 71 -0.77 4.51 -7.95
CA THR A 71 -1.54 3.63 -8.83
C THR A 71 -2.97 4.17 -9.06
N ILE A 72 -3.47 4.98 -8.13
CA ILE A 72 -4.80 5.61 -8.19
C ILE A 72 -4.80 6.88 -9.06
N MET A 73 -3.70 7.64 -9.10
CA MET A 73 -3.52 8.86 -9.91
C MET A 73 -3.11 8.55 -11.36
#